data_AF-A0A4P7XHC4-F1
#
_entry.id   AF-A0A4P7XHC4-F1
#
_cell.length_a   1.000
_cell.length_b   1.000
_cell.length_c   1.000
_cell.angle_alpha   90.00
_cell.angle_beta   90.00
_cell.angle_gamma   90.00
#
_symmetry.space_group_name_H-M   'P 1'
#
loop_
_entity.id
_entity.type
_entity.pdbx_description
1 polymer ?
#
loop_
_entity_poly.entity_id
_entity_poly.type
_entity_poly.pdbx_seq_one_letter_code
_entity_poly.pdbx_strand_id
1 'polypeptide(L)'
;MIPEHPEEDGIGLSALIPFVLITFLITWSITGFYIFFNELAVALLGQISGTHPLFFLAVWAPAIAAVAVIFHRRGATGLKLYLRRLRVWRIPAGWLLFILIGIPGIFFLGALIKGAPLQASVISDGISAVLPVMVIMLLLGPVEELGWRGLALPVLQRHMAPVWAAILIGAVWGLWHLPAFYLSGVVHSGWGFAPFFIGNICLSVIVTPIFNRTGGSILWPMLYHFQLSNPLWPDAQPYDTYLLIGVSVLILIFRREAMFSNKHAYTAVIPSTIHSKAST
;
A
#
# COMPACT_ATOMS: atom_id res chain seq x y z
N MET A 1 11.74 6.24 -19.97
CA MET A 1 12.68 7.39 -19.93
C MET A 1 12.30 8.21 -18.69
N ILE A 2 13.26 8.56 -17.84
CA ILE A 2 13.04 9.25 -16.55
C ILE A 2 12.93 10.76 -16.86
N PRO A 3 11.92 11.49 -16.34
CA PRO A 3 11.78 12.92 -16.62
C PRO A 3 12.97 13.72 -16.08
N GLU A 4 13.52 14.63 -16.91
CA GLU A 4 14.76 15.38 -16.67
C GLU A 4 14.67 16.42 -15.53
N HIS A 5 13.47 16.79 -15.07
CA HIS A 5 13.29 17.79 -13.99
C HIS A 5 12.19 17.40 -12.97
N PRO A 6 12.57 16.73 -11.86
CA PRO A 6 11.63 16.23 -10.84
C PRO A 6 10.84 17.29 -10.06
N GLU A 7 11.31 18.55 -10.06
CA GLU A 7 10.67 19.66 -9.32
C GLU A 7 9.53 20.35 -10.10
N GLU A 8 9.36 20.03 -11.40
CA GLU A 8 8.43 20.75 -12.28
C GLU A 8 6.95 20.45 -12.04
N ASP A 9 6.61 19.39 -11.28
CA ASP A 9 5.22 19.06 -11.00
C ASP A 9 4.59 19.89 -9.87
N GLY A 10 5.37 20.73 -9.19
CA GLY A 10 4.90 21.63 -8.12
C GLY A 10 4.53 20.93 -6.80
N ILE A 11 4.84 19.64 -6.65
CA ILE A 11 4.58 18.87 -5.43
C ILE A 11 5.89 18.58 -4.70
N GLY A 12 6.42 19.55 -3.95
CA GLY A 12 7.67 19.38 -3.18
C GLY A 12 7.50 18.62 -1.84
N LEU A 13 8.61 18.46 -1.11
CA LEU A 13 8.66 17.77 0.19
C LEU A 13 7.65 18.29 1.22
N SER A 14 7.34 19.59 1.19
CA SER A 14 6.33 20.20 2.06
C SER A 14 4.92 19.63 1.88
N ALA A 15 4.64 18.92 0.79
CA ALA A 15 3.39 18.20 0.56
C ALA A 15 3.20 17.01 1.50
N LEU A 16 4.29 16.44 2.02
CA LEU A 16 4.24 15.29 2.93
C LEU A 16 3.67 15.64 4.31
N ILE A 17 3.82 16.90 4.76
CA ILE A 17 3.29 17.36 6.04
C ILE A 17 1.76 17.26 6.08
N PRO A 18 0.99 17.97 5.23
CA PRO A 18 -0.47 17.83 5.21
C PRO A 18 -0.91 16.42 4.83
N PHE A 19 -0.14 15.71 3.99
CA PHE A 19 -0.43 14.31 3.66
C PHE A 19 -0.44 13.41 4.90
N VAL A 20 0.64 13.42 5.70
CA VAL A 20 0.74 12.60 6.92
C VAL A 20 -0.27 13.07 7.96
N LEU A 21 -0.43 14.38 8.16
CA LEU A 21 -1.39 14.91 9.13
C LEU A 21 -2.82 14.50 8.82
N ILE A 22 -3.29 14.66 7.59
CA ILE A 22 -4.66 14.26 7.19
C ILE A 22 -4.81 12.73 7.32
N THR A 23 -3.80 11.97 6.86
CA THR A 23 -3.80 10.50 6.91
C THR A 23 -3.96 9.99 8.34
N PHE A 24 -3.15 10.49 9.27
CA PHE A 24 -3.22 10.08 10.68
C PHE A 24 -4.44 10.66 11.37
N LEU A 25 -4.80 11.91 11.13
CA LEU A 25 -5.95 12.55 11.78
C LEU A 25 -7.25 11.80 11.46
N ILE A 26 -7.52 11.45 10.21
CA ILE A 26 -8.73 10.69 9.84
C ILE A 26 -8.73 9.33 10.53
N THR A 27 -7.67 8.53 10.34
CA THR A 27 -7.63 7.16 10.82
C THR A 27 -7.61 7.10 12.35
N TRP A 28 -6.73 7.86 13.01
CA TRP A 28 -6.56 7.80 14.46
C TRP A 28 -7.71 8.45 15.21
N SER A 29 -8.40 9.45 14.64
CA SER A 29 -9.61 9.99 15.27
C SER A 29 -10.76 9.00 15.22
N ILE A 30 -10.99 8.36 14.07
CA ILE A 30 -12.05 7.34 13.93
C ILE A 30 -11.77 6.16 14.85
N THR A 31 -10.59 5.57 14.72
CA THR A 31 -10.22 4.39 15.51
C THR A 31 -10.07 4.72 17.00
N GLY A 32 -9.49 5.87 17.34
CA GLY A 32 -9.39 6.37 18.71
C GLY A 32 -10.76 6.57 19.36
N PHE A 33 -11.77 7.05 18.63
CA PHE A 33 -13.13 7.16 19.14
C PHE A 33 -13.71 5.79 19.53
N TYR A 34 -13.52 4.76 18.71
CA TYR A 34 -13.93 3.38 19.02
C TYR A 34 -13.14 2.73 20.16
N ILE A 35 -11.88 3.13 20.35
CA ILE A 35 -11.01 2.62 21.42
C ILE A 35 -11.37 3.25 22.76
N PHE A 36 -11.45 4.58 22.83
CA PHE A 36 -11.61 5.32 24.09
C PHE A 36 -13.08 5.53 24.50
N PHE A 37 -14.02 5.49 23.55
CA PHE A 37 -15.44 5.74 23.80
C PHE A 37 -16.32 4.63 23.21
N ASN A 38 -15.92 3.36 23.41
CA ASN A 38 -16.51 2.21 22.73
C ASN A 38 -18.05 2.12 22.84
N GLU A 39 -18.61 2.21 24.05
CA GLU A 39 -20.06 2.11 24.26
C GLU A 39 -20.83 3.20 23.49
N LEU A 40 -20.34 4.43 23.55
CA LEU A 40 -20.92 5.56 22.83
C LEU A 40 -20.77 5.40 21.31
N ALA A 41 -19.58 5.00 20.85
CA ALA A 41 -19.32 4.77 19.44
C ALA A 41 -20.23 3.69 18.87
N VAL A 42 -20.37 2.57 19.57
CA VAL A 42 -21.26 1.46 19.17
C VAL A 42 -22.73 1.89 19.20
N ALA A 43 -23.15 2.63 20.22
CA ALA A 43 -24.53 3.13 20.31
C ALA A 43 -24.90 4.11 19.19
N LEU A 44 -23.97 4.98 18.79
CA LEU A 44 -24.21 6.02 17.78
C LEU A 44 -23.98 5.55 16.35
N LEU A 45 -22.97 4.71 16.13
CA LEU A 45 -22.41 4.42 14.81
C LEU A 45 -22.46 2.93 14.46
N GLY A 46 -22.78 2.05 15.41
CA GLY A 46 -22.75 0.61 15.23
C GLY A 46 -21.40 -0.02 15.56
N GLN A 47 -21.31 -1.35 15.54
CA GLN A 47 -20.06 -2.05 15.79
C GLN A 47 -19.09 -1.89 14.60
N ILE A 48 -17.85 -1.53 14.90
CA ILE A 48 -16.81 -1.45 13.87
C ILE A 48 -16.44 -2.86 13.38
N SER A 49 -16.32 -2.98 12.07
CA SER A 49 -15.94 -4.21 11.39
C SER A 49 -15.21 -3.88 10.10
N GLY A 50 -14.62 -4.90 9.46
CA GLY A 50 -13.97 -4.73 8.15
C GLY A 50 -14.89 -4.23 7.03
N THR A 51 -16.21 -4.31 7.21
CA THR A 51 -17.21 -3.82 6.24
C THR A 51 -17.85 -2.50 6.64
N HIS A 52 -17.47 -1.94 7.79
CA HIS A 52 -18.09 -0.74 8.34
C HIS A 52 -17.67 0.52 7.55
N PRO A 53 -18.58 1.44 7.17
CA PRO A 53 -18.23 2.63 6.38
C PRO A 53 -17.13 3.51 6.98
N LEU A 54 -17.12 3.66 8.31
CA LEU A 54 -16.04 4.39 8.99
C LEU A 54 -14.69 3.67 8.96
N PHE A 55 -14.69 2.33 8.87
CA PHE A 55 -13.46 1.57 8.66
C PHE A 55 -12.91 1.82 7.26
N PHE A 56 -13.76 1.86 6.23
CA PHE A 56 -13.36 2.29 4.88
C PHE A 56 -12.78 3.71 4.88
N LEU A 57 -13.44 4.65 5.56
CA LEU A 57 -12.95 6.03 5.66
C LEU A 57 -11.58 6.10 6.35
N ALA A 58 -11.40 5.34 7.43
CA ALA A 58 -10.13 5.22 8.13
C ALA A 58 -9.05 4.61 7.24
N VAL A 59 -9.35 3.57 6.46
CA VAL A 59 -8.40 2.93 5.54
C VAL A 59 -8.09 3.79 4.32
N TRP A 60 -9.06 4.56 3.80
CA TRP A 60 -8.88 5.44 2.63
C TRP A 60 -8.16 6.75 2.96
N ALA A 61 -7.86 7.02 4.23
CA ALA A 61 -7.21 8.25 4.68
C ALA A 61 -5.97 8.67 3.85
N PRO A 62 -4.98 7.80 3.54
CA PRO A 62 -3.85 8.17 2.69
C PRO A 62 -4.26 8.56 1.25
N ALA A 63 -5.26 7.89 0.67
CA ALA A 63 -5.77 8.26 -0.65
C ALA A 63 -6.47 9.62 -0.62
N ILE A 64 -7.33 9.84 0.38
CA ILE A 64 -8.04 11.11 0.60
C ILE A 64 -7.04 12.25 0.78
N ALA A 65 -6.02 12.03 1.62
CA ALA A 65 -4.96 12.99 1.87
C ALA A 65 -4.19 13.33 0.59
N ALA A 66 -3.81 12.34 -0.22
CA ALA A 66 -3.11 12.59 -1.48
C ALA A 66 -3.97 13.34 -2.50
N VAL A 67 -5.24 12.94 -2.67
CA VAL A 67 -6.18 13.64 -3.54
C VAL A 67 -6.36 15.09 -3.11
N ALA A 68 -6.55 15.34 -1.81
CA ALA A 68 -6.71 16.69 -1.26
C ALA A 68 -5.47 17.55 -1.49
N VAL A 69 -4.27 17.03 -1.18
CA VAL A 69 -3.00 17.75 -1.36
C VAL A 69 -2.73 18.07 -2.82
N ILE A 70 -2.93 17.10 -3.72
CA ILE A 70 -2.71 17.29 -5.16
C ILE A 70 -3.74 18.28 -5.74
N PHE A 71 -5.01 18.13 -5.39
CA PHE A 71 -6.07 19.04 -5.84
C PHE A 71 -5.82 20.47 -5.35
N HIS A 72 -5.45 20.65 -4.08
CA HIS A 72 -5.16 21.97 -3.53
C HIS A 72 -3.97 22.65 -4.21
N ARG A 73 -2.91 21.90 -4.51
CA ARG A 73 -1.69 22.47 -5.10
C ARG A 73 -1.76 22.64 -6.62
N ARG A 74 -2.47 21.76 -7.33
CA ARG A 74 -2.39 21.62 -8.80
C ARG A 74 -3.76 21.58 -9.49
N GLY A 75 -4.83 21.75 -8.74
CA GLY A 75 -6.21 21.79 -9.22
C GLY A 75 -6.69 20.47 -9.83
N ALA A 76 -7.88 20.51 -10.43
CA ALA A 76 -8.49 19.36 -11.10
C ALA A 76 -7.64 18.80 -12.24
N THR A 77 -6.95 19.67 -12.99
CA THR A 77 -6.08 19.25 -14.10
C THR A 77 -4.88 18.44 -13.61
N GLY A 78 -4.20 18.90 -12.54
CA GLY A 78 -3.10 18.16 -11.93
C GLY A 78 -3.54 16.81 -11.37
N LEU A 79 -4.68 16.77 -10.69
CA LEU A 79 -5.27 15.53 -10.18
C LEU A 79 -5.62 14.55 -11.31
N LYS A 80 -6.19 15.04 -12.43
CA LYS A 80 -6.50 14.20 -13.60
C LYS A 80 -5.24 13.59 -14.20
N LEU A 81 -4.16 14.37 -14.32
CA LEU A 81 -2.86 13.88 -14.82
C LEU A 81 -2.24 12.86 -13.87
N TYR A 82 -2.29 13.11 -12.56
CA TYR A 82 -1.88 12.17 -11.52
C TYR A 82 -2.60 10.82 -11.66
N LEU A 83 -3.94 10.83 -11.76
CA LEU A 83 -4.75 9.61 -11.87
C LEU A 83 -4.52 8.84 -13.18
N ARG A 84 -3.90 9.43 -14.22
CA ARG A 84 -3.51 8.67 -15.43
C ARG A 84 -2.51 7.56 -15.12
N ARG A 85 -1.75 7.66 -14.02
CA ARG A 85 -0.81 6.63 -13.58
C ARG A 85 -1.49 5.31 -13.17
N LEU A 86 -2.80 5.31 -12.95
CA LEU A 86 -3.62 4.10 -12.79
C LEU A 86 -3.83 3.33 -14.10
N ARG A 87 -3.58 3.95 -15.26
CA ARG A 87 -3.75 3.34 -16.59
C ARG A 87 -2.43 2.81 -17.16
N VAL A 88 -1.34 2.88 -16.40
CA VAL A 88 -0.04 2.37 -16.83
C VAL A 88 0.02 0.86 -16.55
N TRP A 89 -0.35 0.08 -17.56
CA TRP A 89 -0.48 -1.39 -17.47
C TRP A 89 0.74 -2.16 -17.96
N ARG A 90 1.82 -1.51 -18.41
CA ARG A 90 3.02 -2.25 -18.82
C ARG A 90 3.82 -2.67 -17.60
N ILE A 91 4.19 -3.94 -17.52
CA ILE A 91 5.01 -4.52 -16.46
C ILE A 91 5.95 -5.59 -17.03
N PRO A 92 7.20 -5.71 -16.57
CA PRO A 92 8.05 -6.84 -16.91
C PRO A 92 7.46 -8.16 -16.39
N ALA A 93 7.47 -9.22 -17.20
CA ALA A 93 6.83 -10.51 -16.88
C ALA A 93 7.26 -11.11 -15.54
N GLY A 94 8.53 -10.97 -15.15
CA GLY A 94 9.02 -11.46 -13.86
C GLY A 94 8.35 -10.80 -12.65
N TRP A 95 8.03 -9.51 -12.73
CA TRP A 95 7.30 -8.82 -11.65
C TRP A 95 5.82 -9.18 -11.63
N LEU A 96 5.21 -9.38 -12.81
CA LEU A 96 3.83 -9.88 -12.89
C LEU A 96 3.72 -11.28 -12.27
N LEU A 97 4.64 -12.18 -12.62
CA LEU A 97 4.70 -13.52 -12.05
C LEU A 97 4.92 -13.48 -10.54
N PHE A 98 5.80 -12.60 -10.07
CA PHE A 98 6.02 -12.42 -8.64
C PHE A 98 4.77 -11.94 -7.90
N ILE A 99 4.02 -10.98 -8.45
CA ILE A 99 2.75 -10.52 -7.84
C ILE A 99 1.71 -11.64 -7.84
N LEU A 100 1.53 -12.34 -8.96
CA LEU A 100 0.44 -13.31 -9.12
C LEU A 100 0.72 -14.67 -8.49
N ILE A 101 1.99 -15.07 -8.34
CA ILE A 101 2.39 -16.40 -7.85
C ILE A 101 3.34 -16.30 -6.67
N GLY A 102 4.30 -15.38 -6.71
CA GLY A 102 5.28 -15.20 -5.63
C GLY A 102 4.62 -14.79 -4.31
N ILE A 103 3.77 -13.76 -4.32
CA ILE A 103 3.06 -13.29 -3.12
C ILE A 103 2.13 -14.37 -2.55
N PRO A 104 1.21 -14.99 -3.33
CA PRO A 104 0.41 -16.10 -2.80
C PRO A 104 1.26 -17.25 -2.27
N GLY A 105 2.36 -17.59 -2.96
CA GLY A 105 3.30 -18.61 -2.52
C GLY A 105 3.93 -18.34 -1.16
N ILE A 106 4.18 -17.07 -0.80
CA ILE A 106 4.64 -16.68 0.54
C ILE A 106 3.59 -17.02 1.60
N PHE A 107 2.31 -16.70 1.35
CA PHE A 107 1.24 -17.04 2.30
C PHE A 107 1.04 -18.54 2.44
N PHE A 108 1.01 -19.29 1.33
CA PHE A 108 0.90 -20.76 1.41
C PHE A 108 2.09 -21.40 2.13
N LEU A 109 3.32 -20.97 1.82
CA LEU A 109 4.51 -21.47 2.49
C LEU A 109 4.53 -21.09 3.98
N GLY A 110 4.14 -19.86 4.32
CA GLY A 110 4.02 -19.43 5.70
C GLY A 110 2.98 -20.24 6.48
N ALA A 111 1.83 -20.54 5.88
CA ALA A 111 0.81 -21.41 6.46
C ALA A 111 1.32 -22.84 6.66
N LEU A 112 2.08 -23.40 5.71
CA LEU A 112 2.73 -24.70 5.87
C LEU A 112 3.70 -24.74 7.05
N ILE A 113 4.56 -23.72 7.18
CA ILE A 113 5.53 -23.62 8.29
C ILE A 113 4.78 -23.46 9.63
N LYS A 114 3.70 -22.68 9.63
CA LYS A 114 2.81 -22.50 10.78
C LYS A 114 2.08 -23.79 11.20
N GLY A 115 1.96 -24.77 10.30
CA GLY A 115 1.08 -25.93 10.47
C GLY A 115 -0.42 -25.56 10.39
N ALA A 116 -0.75 -24.47 9.71
CA ALA A 116 -2.12 -24.00 9.52
C ALA A 116 -2.78 -24.68 8.30
N PRO A 117 -4.13 -24.75 8.26
CA PRO A 117 -4.85 -25.19 7.08
C PRO A 117 -4.48 -24.35 5.85
N LEU A 118 -4.24 -25.01 4.71
CA LEU A 118 -3.95 -24.33 3.45
C LEU A 118 -5.19 -23.72 2.79
N GLN A 119 -6.37 -24.23 3.14
CA GLN A 119 -7.62 -23.67 2.67
C GLN A 119 -7.96 -22.43 3.49
N ALA A 120 -8.13 -21.29 2.81
CA ALA A 120 -8.61 -20.08 3.47
C ALA A 120 -10.05 -20.28 3.98
N SER A 121 -10.36 -19.72 5.15
CA SER A 121 -11.67 -19.86 5.80
C SER A 121 -12.83 -19.37 4.93
N VAL A 122 -12.62 -18.32 4.14
CA VAL A 122 -13.66 -17.83 3.22
C VAL A 122 -14.04 -18.86 2.14
N ILE A 123 -13.12 -19.77 1.80
CA ILE A 123 -13.36 -20.82 0.80
C ILE A 123 -14.21 -21.94 1.42
N SER A 124 -14.04 -22.22 2.72
CA SER A 124 -14.90 -23.19 3.42
C SER A 124 -16.36 -22.72 3.52
N ASP A 125 -16.59 -21.40 3.52
CA ASP A 125 -17.94 -20.80 3.53
C ASP A 125 -18.64 -20.82 2.14
N GLY A 126 -17.93 -21.30 1.11
CA GLY A 126 -18.45 -21.46 -0.26
C GLY A 126 -18.20 -20.25 -1.17
N ILE A 127 -18.15 -20.51 -2.48
CA ILE A 127 -17.72 -19.51 -3.48
C ILE A 127 -18.61 -18.26 -3.57
N SER A 128 -19.88 -18.37 -3.17
CA SER A 128 -20.81 -17.23 -3.07
C SER A 128 -20.41 -16.23 -1.96
N ALA A 129 -19.72 -16.67 -0.92
CA ALA A 129 -19.19 -15.80 0.14
C ALA A 129 -17.86 -15.14 -0.25
N VAL A 130 -17.09 -15.78 -1.14
CA VAL A 130 -15.76 -15.30 -1.57
C VAL A 130 -15.83 -14.02 -2.39
N LEU A 131 -16.72 -13.96 -3.38
CA LEU A 131 -16.75 -12.85 -4.33
C LEU A 131 -17.02 -11.49 -3.68
N PRO A 132 -18.01 -11.33 -2.78
CA PRO A 132 -18.23 -10.05 -2.08
C PRO A 132 -17.01 -9.62 -1.25
N VAL A 133 -16.36 -10.54 -0.54
CA VAL A 133 -15.17 -10.24 0.28
C VAL A 133 -13.99 -9.82 -0.62
N MET A 134 -13.78 -10.48 -1.76
CA MET A 134 -12.77 -10.08 -2.72
C MET A 134 -12.99 -8.65 -3.24
N VAL A 135 -14.24 -8.29 -3.56
CA VAL A 135 -14.58 -6.93 -4.00
C VAL A 135 -14.31 -5.91 -2.90
N ILE A 136 -14.68 -6.22 -1.65
CA ILE A 136 -14.39 -5.37 -0.49
C ILE A 136 -12.88 -5.17 -0.32
N MET A 137 -12.10 -6.26 -0.36
CA MET A 137 -10.64 -6.20 -0.19
C MET A 137 -9.95 -5.47 -1.34
N LEU A 138 -10.47 -5.57 -2.56
CA LEU A 138 -9.99 -4.80 -3.71
C LEU A 138 -10.17 -3.29 -3.51
N LEU A 139 -11.20 -2.88 -2.77
CA LEU A 139 -11.51 -1.48 -2.50
C LEU A 139 -10.90 -0.96 -1.20
N LEU A 140 -10.34 -1.80 -0.34
CA LEU A 140 -9.72 -1.37 0.92
C LEU A 140 -8.23 -1.05 0.72
N GLY A 141 -7.35 -2.01 1.01
CA GLY A 141 -5.89 -1.83 1.00
C GLY A 141 -5.34 -1.22 -0.29
N PRO A 142 -5.74 -1.68 -1.49
CA PRO A 142 -5.23 -1.12 -2.75
C PRO A 142 -5.41 0.39 -2.87
N VAL A 143 -6.50 0.96 -2.38
CA VAL A 143 -6.77 2.40 -2.48
C VAL A 143 -5.69 3.22 -1.76
N GLU A 144 -5.09 2.70 -0.70
CA GLU A 144 -4.02 3.36 0.04
C GLU A 144 -2.80 3.71 -0.80
N GLU A 145 -2.54 2.93 -1.87
CA GLU A 145 -1.39 3.12 -2.74
C GLU A 145 -1.43 4.45 -3.50
N LEU A 146 -2.60 5.08 -3.62
CA LEU A 146 -2.71 6.46 -4.09
C LEU A 146 -1.94 7.43 -3.17
N GLY A 147 -1.92 7.18 -1.87
CA GLY A 147 -1.11 7.95 -0.94
C GLY A 147 0.36 7.53 -0.96
N TRP A 148 0.61 6.28 -0.61
CA TRP A 148 1.96 5.79 -0.32
C TRP A 148 2.87 5.79 -1.55
N ARG A 149 2.43 5.18 -2.66
CA ARG A 149 3.24 5.04 -3.90
C ARG A 149 2.88 6.12 -4.92
N GLY A 150 1.65 6.64 -4.86
CA GLY A 150 1.18 7.71 -5.72
C GLY A 150 1.83 9.06 -5.40
N LEU A 151 1.87 9.45 -4.12
CA LEU A 151 2.36 10.75 -3.67
C LEU A 151 3.68 10.64 -2.89
N ALA A 152 3.73 9.86 -1.80
CA ALA A 152 4.84 9.93 -0.86
C ALA A 152 6.16 9.39 -1.44
N LEU A 153 6.13 8.23 -2.11
CA LEU A 153 7.32 7.58 -2.65
C LEU A 153 8.04 8.45 -3.70
N PRO A 154 7.37 9.00 -4.74
CA PRO A 154 8.03 9.89 -5.70
C PRO A 154 8.69 11.11 -5.05
N VAL A 155 8.02 11.73 -4.08
CA VAL A 155 8.55 12.92 -3.38
C VAL A 155 9.78 12.55 -2.55
N LEU A 156 9.74 11.46 -1.78
CA LEU A 156 10.89 11.01 -0.98
C LEU A 156 12.07 10.61 -1.86
N GLN A 157 11.83 9.90 -2.96
CA GLN A 157 12.89 9.47 -3.89
C GLN A 157 13.64 10.61 -4.58
N ARG A 158 13.15 11.86 -4.51
CA ARG A 158 13.90 13.05 -4.94
C ARG A 158 15.07 13.37 -4.01
N HIS A 159 14.97 12.98 -2.74
CA HIS A 159 15.89 13.39 -1.69
C HIS A 159 16.66 12.21 -1.08
N MET A 160 16.26 10.96 -1.33
CA MET A 160 16.94 9.78 -0.81
C MET A 160 16.83 8.57 -1.75
N ALA A 161 17.72 7.61 -1.57
CA ALA A 161 17.69 6.36 -2.33
C ALA A 161 16.37 5.59 -2.14
N PRO A 162 15.89 4.85 -3.16
CA PRO A 162 14.65 4.08 -3.09
C PRO A 162 14.53 3.19 -1.84
N VAL A 163 15.62 2.58 -1.38
CA VAL A 163 15.62 1.77 -0.15
C VAL A 163 15.23 2.59 1.09
N TRP A 164 15.75 3.80 1.24
CA TRP A 164 15.47 4.65 2.39
C TRP A 164 14.06 5.22 2.33
N ALA A 165 13.60 5.62 1.15
CA ALA A 165 12.24 6.06 0.92
C ALA A 165 11.24 4.93 1.24
N ALA A 166 11.55 3.70 0.82
CA ALA A 166 10.74 2.53 1.08
C ALA A 166 10.67 2.18 2.58
N ILE A 167 11.81 2.17 3.28
CA ILE A 167 11.85 1.89 4.72
C ILE A 167 11.05 2.95 5.49
N LEU A 168 11.24 4.23 5.18
CA LEU A 168 10.51 5.31 5.83
C LEU A 168 8.99 5.20 5.60
N ILE A 169 8.56 4.96 4.36
CA ILE A 169 7.14 4.72 4.05
C ILE A 169 6.62 3.51 4.81
N GLY A 170 7.35 2.39 4.80
CA GLY A 170 6.93 1.16 5.47
C GLY A 170 6.79 1.33 6.98
N ALA A 171 7.69 2.10 7.60
CA ALA A 171 7.61 2.43 9.02
C ALA A 171 6.42 3.35 9.33
N VAL A 172 6.23 4.44 8.56
CA VAL A 172 5.09 5.35 8.75
C VAL A 172 3.76 4.62 8.51
N TRP A 173 3.68 3.81 7.46
CA TRP A 173 2.53 3.00 7.11
C TRP A 173 2.24 1.92 8.18
N GLY A 174 3.28 1.34 8.79
CA GLY A 174 3.13 0.33 9.84
C GLY A 174 2.64 0.96 11.15
N LEU A 175 3.19 2.12 11.51
CA LEU A 175 2.73 2.89 12.68
C LEU A 175 1.30 3.41 12.49
N TRP A 176 0.92 3.81 11.28
CA TRP A 176 -0.43 4.27 10.97
C TRP A 176 -1.50 3.22 11.31
N HIS A 177 -1.19 1.92 11.14
CA HIS A 177 -2.07 0.81 11.50
C HIS A 177 -2.18 0.53 13.00
N LEU A 178 -1.33 1.12 13.86
CA LEU A 178 -1.24 0.77 15.28
C LEU A 178 -2.61 0.75 16.02
N PRO A 179 -3.52 1.73 15.82
CA PRO A 179 -4.83 1.69 16.49
C PRO A 179 -5.68 0.46 16.13
N ALA A 180 -5.53 -0.10 14.92
CA ALA A 180 -6.32 -1.25 14.47
C ALA A 180 -6.07 -2.52 15.31
N PHE A 181 -4.90 -2.62 15.95
CA PHE A 181 -4.56 -3.72 16.87
C PHE A 181 -5.37 -3.68 18.17
N TYR A 182 -6.02 -2.56 18.48
CA TYR A 182 -6.85 -2.35 19.66
C TYR A 182 -8.35 -2.37 19.35
N LEU A 183 -8.73 -2.57 18.08
CA LEU A 183 -10.14 -2.65 17.68
C LEU A 183 -10.61 -4.10 17.68
N SER A 184 -11.52 -4.44 18.59
CA SER A 184 -12.27 -5.70 18.51
C SER A 184 -13.10 -5.70 17.22
N GLY A 185 -13.02 -6.77 16.43
CA GLY A 185 -13.81 -6.92 15.19
C GLY A 185 -13.03 -6.73 13.88
N VAL A 186 -11.72 -6.50 13.95
CA VAL A 186 -10.82 -6.52 12.79
C VAL A 186 -9.68 -7.51 12.98
N VAL A 187 -9.15 -8.03 11.88
CA VAL A 187 -8.13 -9.11 11.87
C VAL A 187 -6.86 -8.78 12.67
N HIS A 188 -6.47 -7.49 12.69
CA HIS A 188 -5.27 -7.02 13.38
C HIS A 188 -5.28 -7.27 14.90
N SER A 189 -6.47 -7.35 15.53
CA SER A 189 -6.59 -7.64 16.97
C SER A 189 -6.05 -9.01 17.37
N GLY A 190 -5.95 -9.95 16.43
CA GLY A 190 -5.37 -11.29 16.64
C GLY A 190 -3.89 -11.40 16.31
N TRP A 191 -3.22 -10.31 15.89
CA TRP A 191 -1.85 -10.32 15.38
C TRP A 191 -0.85 -9.68 16.35
N GLY A 192 0.41 -10.07 16.23
CA GLY A 192 1.51 -9.38 16.90
C GLY A 192 1.89 -8.10 16.15
N PHE A 193 1.91 -6.95 16.82
CA PHE A 193 2.27 -5.68 16.18
C PHE A 193 3.71 -5.66 15.65
N ALA A 194 4.68 -6.20 16.40
CA ALA A 194 6.09 -6.19 16.01
C ALA A 194 6.37 -6.93 14.69
N PRO A 195 5.95 -8.20 14.48
CA PRO A 195 6.12 -8.87 13.20
C PRO A 195 5.37 -8.13 12.08
N PHE A 196 4.12 -7.70 12.30
CA PHE A 196 3.38 -6.92 11.32
C PHE A 196 4.14 -5.65 10.88
N PHE A 197 4.67 -4.88 11.83
CA PHE A 197 5.42 -3.65 11.58
C PHE A 197 6.67 -3.91 10.72
N ILE A 198 7.43 -4.97 11.03
CA ILE A 198 8.60 -5.38 10.24
C ILE A 198 8.18 -5.85 8.85
N GLY A 199 7.10 -6.63 8.77
CA GLY A 199 6.50 -7.08 7.52
C GLY A 199 6.13 -5.91 6.63
N ASN A 200 5.52 -4.87 7.20
CA ASN A 200 5.11 -3.66 6.47
C ASN A 200 6.31 -2.89 5.86
N ILE A 201 7.43 -2.83 6.59
CA ILE A 201 8.70 -2.30 6.06
C ILE A 201 9.18 -3.15 4.88
N CYS A 202 9.20 -4.48 5.04
CA CYS A 202 9.63 -5.41 3.98
C CYS A 202 8.75 -5.28 2.73
N LEU A 203 7.42 -5.22 2.90
CA LEU A 203 6.46 -5.03 1.82
C LEU A 203 6.70 -3.73 1.06
N SER A 204 7.01 -2.65 1.78
CA SER A 204 7.37 -1.36 1.17
C SER A 204 8.66 -1.44 0.36
N VAL A 205 9.68 -2.12 0.88
CA VAL A 205 10.94 -2.39 0.17
C VAL A 205 10.71 -3.22 -1.10
N ILE A 206 9.85 -4.24 -1.04
CA ILE A 206 9.56 -5.16 -2.16
C ILE A 206 8.83 -4.46 -3.30
N VAL A 207 7.84 -3.61 -3.00
CA VAL A 207 7.02 -2.97 -4.05
C VAL A 207 7.69 -1.76 -4.69
N THR A 208 8.60 -1.09 -4.00
CA THR A 208 9.33 0.08 -4.51
C THR A 208 10.05 -0.16 -5.86
N PRO A 209 10.81 -1.25 -6.08
CA PRO A 209 11.40 -1.52 -7.39
C PRO A 209 10.36 -1.87 -8.46
N ILE A 210 9.20 -2.45 -8.10
CA ILE A 210 8.09 -2.69 -9.03
C ILE A 210 7.56 -1.36 -9.55
N PHE A 211 7.28 -0.44 -8.62
CA PHE A 211 6.83 0.92 -8.91
C PHE A 211 7.81 1.67 -9.83
N ASN A 212 9.10 1.66 -9.49
CA ASN A 212 10.15 2.32 -10.27
C ASN A 212 10.28 1.71 -11.67
N ARG A 213 10.26 0.37 -11.78
CA ARG A 213 10.41 -0.33 -13.07
C ARG A 213 9.21 -0.22 -14.00
N THR A 214 8.04 0.09 -13.46
CA THR A 214 6.80 0.29 -14.23
C THR A 214 6.59 1.77 -14.62
N GLY A 215 7.60 2.62 -14.43
CA GLY A 215 7.51 4.04 -14.76
C GLY A 215 6.52 4.79 -13.89
N GLY A 216 6.42 4.41 -12.60
CA GLY A 216 5.54 5.07 -11.63
C GLY A 216 4.07 4.67 -11.72
N SER A 217 3.77 3.49 -12.27
CA SER A 217 2.40 2.96 -12.26
C SER A 217 1.90 2.79 -10.83
N ILE A 218 0.67 3.26 -10.58
CA ILE A 218 -0.01 3.05 -9.29
C ILE A 218 -0.79 1.73 -9.30
N LEU A 219 -1.20 1.27 -10.49
CA LEU A 219 -1.97 0.03 -10.66
C LEU A 219 -1.24 -1.21 -10.12
N TRP A 220 0.07 -1.32 -10.35
CA TRP A 220 0.84 -2.48 -9.92
C TRP A 220 1.05 -2.56 -8.40
N PRO A 221 1.39 -1.46 -7.71
CA PRO A 221 1.29 -1.42 -6.25
C PRO A 221 -0.12 -1.75 -5.72
N MET A 222 -1.19 -1.27 -6.37
CA MET A 222 -2.56 -1.60 -5.97
C MET A 222 -2.84 -3.10 -6.06
N LEU A 223 -2.45 -3.74 -7.17
CA LEU A 223 -2.61 -5.19 -7.32
C LEU A 223 -1.71 -5.96 -6.36
N TYR A 224 -0.48 -5.51 -6.13
CA TYR A 224 0.43 -6.07 -5.13
C TYR A 224 -0.21 -6.03 -3.74
N HIS A 225 -0.74 -4.87 -3.34
CA HIS A 225 -1.41 -4.71 -2.05
C HIS A 225 -2.66 -5.60 -1.96
N PHE A 226 -3.46 -5.69 -3.03
CA PHE A 226 -4.60 -6.61 -3.07
C PHE A 226 -4.18 -8.05 -2.77
N GLN A 227 -3.02 -8.51 -3.28
CA GLN A 227 -2.51 -9.85 -2.98
C GLN A 227 -2.12 -10.05 -1.51
N LEU A 228 -1.88 -8.99 -0.74
CA LEU A 228 -1.57 -9.08 0.70
C LEU A 228 -2.81 -9.25 1.57
N SER A 229 -3.96 -8.78 1.10
CA SER A 229 -5.25 -8.85 1.80
C SER A 229 -6.26 -9.76 1.09
N ASN A 230 -5.83 -10.51 0.07
CA ASN A 230 -6.70 -11.36 -0.72
C ASN A 230 -7.23 -12.50 0.17
N PRO A 231 -8.55 -12.64 0.32
CA PRO A 231 -9.12 -13.60 1.25
C PRO A 231 -8.92 -15.05 0.81
N LEU A 232 -8.43 -15.30 -0.41
CA LEU A 232 -8.12 -16.63 -0.91
C LEU A 232 -6.86 -17.25 -0.27
N TRP A 233 -5.97 -16.43 0.31
CA TRP A 233 -4.72 -16.92 0.88
C TRP A 233 -4.90 -17.29 2.35
N PRO A 234 -4.26 -18.38 2.82
CA PRO A 234 -4.37 -18.79 4.21
C PRO A 234 -3.70 -17.80 5.16
N ASP A 235 -4.15 -17.75 6.41
CA ASP A 235 -3.50 -16.95 7.45
C ASP A 235 -2.12 -17.53 7.80
N ALA A 236 -1.09 -16.80 7.37
CA ALA A 236 0.30 -17.20 7.46
C ALA A 236 1.08 -16.45 8.56
N GLN A 237 0.44 -15.55 9.30
CA GLN A 237 1.13 -14.74 10.30
C GLN A 237 1.63 -15.58 11.48
N PRO A 238 2.83 -15.31 12.03
CA PRO A 238 3.81 -14.31 11.58
C PRO A 238 4.85 -14.85 10.58
N TYR A 239 4.70 -16.10 10.09
CA TYR A 239 5.70 -16.77 9.26
C TYR A 239 5.84 -16.17 7.87
N ASP A 240 4.76 -15.62 7.31
CA ASP A 240 4.81 -14.77 6.12
C ASP A 240 5.77 -13.59 6.28
N THR A 241 5.81 -12.94 7.44
CA THR A 241 6.75 -11.85 7.73
C THR A 241 8.20 -12.32 7.63
N TYR A 242 8.53 -13.49 8.17
CA TYR A 242 9.90 -14.02 8.07
C TYR A 242 10.30 -14.33 6.62
N LEU A 243 9.37 -14.85 5.83
CA LEU A 243 9.57 -15.05 4.39
C LEU A 243 9.73 -13.71 3.65
N LEU A 244 8.92 -12.70 3.99
CA LEU A 244 9.01 -11.35 3.43
C LEU A 244 10.36 -10.68 3.76
N ILE A 245 10.90 -10.89 4.95
CA ILE A 245 12.27 -10.45 5.30
C ILE A 245 13.26 -11.07 4.30
N GLY A 246 13.22 -12.40 4.13
CA GLY A 246 14.08 -13.09 3.17
C GLY A 246 13.95 -12.54 1.75
N VAL A 247 12.71 -12.39 1.25
CA VAL A 247 12.44 -11.84 -0.09
C VAL A 247 12.93 -10.40 -0.23
N SER A 248 12.75 -9.56 0.79
CA SER A 248 13.23 -8.18 0.78
C SER A 248 14.76 -8.12 0.70
N VAL A 249 15.46 -8.98 1.46
CA VAL A 249 16.92 -9.11 1.40
C VAL A 249 17.38 -9.56 0.01
N LEU A 250 16.74 -10.57 -0.57
CA LEU A 250 17.04 -11.02 -1.94
C LEU A 250 16.85 -9.90 -2.96
N ILE A 251 15.78 -9.11 -2.85
CA ILE A 251 15.56 -7.93 -3.71
C ILE A 251 16.69 -6.92 -3.52
N LEU A 252 17.09 -6.61 -2.29
CA LEU A 252 18.17 -5.65 -2.04
C LEU A 252 19.51 -6.13 -2.60
N ILE A 253 19.78 -7.44 -2.62
CA ILE A 253 20.97 -8.04 -3.23
C ILE A 253 20.88 -7.97 -4.77
N PHE A 254 19.82 -8.53 -5.37
CA PHE A 254 19.69 -8.67 -6.83
C PHE A 254 19.27 -7.38 -7.56
N ARG A 255 18.79 -6.38 -6.83
CA ARG A 255 18.39 -5.06 -7.35
C ARG A 255 19.15 -3.93 -6.67
N ARG A 256 20.37 -4.21 -6.18
CA ARG A 256 21.21 -3.26 -5.45
C ARG A 256 21.33 -1.90 -6.15
N GLU A 257 21.68 -1.87 -7.44
CA GLU A 257 21.82 -0.60 -8.16
C GLU A 257 20.50 0.19 -8.21
N ALA A 258 19.38 -0.48 -8.47
CA ALA A 258 18.08 0.16 -8.53
C ALA A 258 17.55 0.64 -7.16
N MET A 259 18.01 0.04 -6.06
CA MET A 259 17.54 0.35 -4.71
C MET A 259 18.43 1.34 -3.95
N PHE A 260 19.74 1.31 -4.19
CA PHE A 260 20.72 2.15 -3.50
C PHE A 260 21.21 3.34 -4.36
N SER A 261 20.71 3.49 -5.59
CA SER A 261 21.00 4.64 -6.45
C SER A 261 19.70 5.33 -6.91
N ASN A 262 19.75 6.66 -7.03
CA ASN A 262 18.62 7.44 -7.55
C ASN A 262 18.47 7.35 -9.08
N LYS A 263 19.42 6.74 -9.79
CA LYS A 263 19.44 6.67 -11.26
C LYS A 263 18.18 6.06 -11.88
N HIS A 264 17.49 5.19 -11.16
CA HIS A 264 16.30 4.48 -11.65
C HIS A 264 15.04 4.80 -10.85
N ALA A 265 15.12 5.77 -9.93
CA ALA A 265 14.00 6.14 -9.08
C ALA A 265 12.97 6.95 -9.88
N TYR A 266 11.70 6.58 -9.76
CA TYR A 266 10.61 7.38 -10.33
C TYR A 266 10.19 8.47 -9.34
N THR A 267 10.31 9.73 -9.74
CA THR A 267 10.20 10.89 -8.84
C THR A 267 9.06 11.84 -9.16
N ALA A 268 8.37 11.69 -10.29
CA ALA A 268 7.23 12.53 -10.65
C ALA A 268 5.96 12.10 -9.92
N VAL A 269 5.26 13.03 -9.26
CA VAL A 269 3.90 12.82 -8.76
C VAL A 269 2.93 13.00 -9.93
N ILE A 270 3.06 14.11 -10.67
CA ILE A 270 2.25 14.39 -11.86
C ILE A 270 3.14 14.22 -13.09
N PRO A 271 2.82 13.27 -13.99
CA PRO A 271 3.61 13.07 -15.20
C PRO A 271 3.46 14.29 -16.14
N SER A 272 4.56 14.74 -16.74
CA SER A 272 4.55 15.78 -17.76
C SER A 272 3.76 15.31 -18.99
N THR A 273 3.02 16.21 -19.62
CA THR A 273 2.22 15.91 -20.83
C THR A 273 3.08 15.70 -22.08
N ILE A 274 4.40 15.81 -21.98
CA ILE A 274 5.32 15.78 -23.11
C ILE A 274 5.69 14.32 -23.39
N HIS A 275 5.25 13.84 -24.56
CA HIS A 275 5.50 12.52 -25.18
C HIS A 275 4.49 11.40 -24.94
N SER A 276 3.25 11.64 -25.38
CA SER A 276 2.32 10.60 -25.85
C SER A 276 2.46 10.33 -27.37
N LYS A 277 3.60 10.64 -27.99
CA LYS A 277 3.90 10.33 -29.39
C LYS A 277 5.36 9.86 -29.52
N ALA A 278 5.60 8.57 -29.33
CA ALA A 278 6.67 7.82 -29.99
C ALA A 278 6.65 6.37 -29.48
N SER A 279 6.13 5.48 -30.34
CA SER A 279 6.49 4.08 -30.58
C SER A 279 5.23 3.23 -30.78
N THR A 280 4.66 3.39 -31.97
CA THR A 280 4.15 2.26 -32.76
C THR A 280 5.15 1.13 -32.78
#